data_AF-A0A7K4HAW2-F1
#
_entry.id   AF-A0A7K4HAW2-F1
#
_cell.length_a   1.000
_cell.length_b   1.000
_cell.length_c   1.000
_cell.angle_alpha   90.00
_cell.angle_beta   90.00
_cell.angle_gamma   90.00
#
_symmetry.space_group_name_H-M   'P 1'
#
loop_
_entity.id
_entity.type
_entity.pdbx_description
1 polymer ?
#
loop_
_entity_poly.entity_id
_entity_poly.type
_entity_poly.pdbx_seq_one_letter_code
_entity_poly.pdbx_strand_id
1 'polypeptide(L)'
;MGETKEEIEQLFKKMMEASGRIAKISPIYKKDMKDLGTVKVNWKVSGVLGYQIFELDNYTYKVGENLEDPDISFVIYDEDLGKRFLNGETVRREYAVRRDYKGKFKLMHIIGFKDVDTEKGKKRQKMTKHFLTAKVYNENFKHPISLAKLPPFQISRIAEAAEKRKTGEKEYGAYIPINKSLGKYENQVIPYIVFKHFIEKASNIVLLNCGCRVFHECQDHDPGLGCIYMGDDTLQLLMPEVRDVRIGTKEEALDRVRRAIDEGLIPLLGRAMGESEMFGVKDTGHFLSCCFCCTCCCVNAKFLTHGPNISTAMFGRIEGISVNVNEEACIGCGKCVEVCVFRGRELIDGKAKIDQQRCLGCGRCAEICPTGATTIEIDDINRVNELIEKIESVVDVRDQATLEE
;
A
#
# COMPACT_ATOMS: atom_id res chain seq x y z
N MET A 1 20.36 -29.01 -20.24
CA MET A 1 20.85 -28.46 -18.96
C MET A 1 21.98 -27.43 -19.12
N GLY A 2 22.92 -27.58 -20.07
CA GLY A 2 23.99 -26.60 -20.31
C GLY A 2 23.50 -25.25 -20.86
N GLU A 3 22.80 -25.26 -21.99
CA GLU A 3 22.30 -24.04 -22.67
C GLU A 3 21.36 -23.19 -21.79
N THR A 4 20.46 -23.85 -21.06
CA THR A 4 19.54 -23.22 -20.12
C THR A 4 20.23 -22.49 -18.96
N LYS A 5 21.33 -23.07 -18.45
CA LYS A 5 22.09 -22.48 -17.34
C LYS A 5 22.84 -21.24 -17.79
N GLU A 6 23.43 -21.29 -18.98
CA GLU A 6 24.12 -20.17 -19.61
C GLU A 6 23.17 -19.00 -19.89
N GLU A 7 21.97 -19.28 -20.40
CA GLU A 7 20.93 -18.27 -20.59
C GLU A 7 20.54 -17.58 -19.27
N ILE A 8 20.34 -18.35 -18.20
CA ILE A 8 20.02 -17.79 -16.88
C ILE A 8 21.20 -16.98 -16.34
N GLU A 9 22.45 -17.42 -16.50
CA GLU A 9 23.64 -16.64 -16.11
C GLU A 9 23.70 -15.28 -16.83
N GLN A 10 23.41 -15.26 -18.14
CA GLN A 10 23.37 -14.03 -18.94
C GLN A 10 22.25 -13.08 -18.47
N LEU A 11 21.03 -13.60 -18.31
CA LEU A 11 19.89 -12.82 -17.79
C LEU A 11 20.15 -12.32 -16.38
N PHE A 12 20.80 -13.13 -15.57
CA PHE A 12 21.12 -12.78 -14.20
C PHE A 12 22.12 -11.63 -14.16
N LYS A 13 23.19 -11.69 -14.95
CA LYS A 13 24.14 -10.58 -15.11
C LYS A 13 23.45 -9.29 -15.58
N LYS A 14 22.55 -9.38 -16.56
CA LYS A 14 21.75 -8.23 -17.04
C LYS A 14 20.93 -7.58 -15.92
N MET A 15 20.29 -8.39 -15.08
CA MET A 15 19.55 -7.91 -13.89
C MET A 15 20.49 -7.22 -12.89
N MET A 16 21.67 -7.79 -12.63
CA MET A 16 22.67 -7.19 -11.74
C MET A 16 23.14 -5.81 -12.26
N GLU A 17 23.39 -5.68 -13.55
CA GLU A 17 23.80 -4.42 -14.16
C GLU A 17 22.67 -3.37 -14.14
N ALA A 18 21.43 -3.78 -14.39
CA ALA A 18 20.26 -2.93 -14.23
C ALA A 18 20.10 -2.43 -12.79
N SER A 19 20.30 -3.32 -11.82
CA SER A 19 20.27 -2.97 -10.39
C SER A 19 21.32 -1.93 -10.03
N GLY A 20 22.55 -2.06 -10.55
CA GLY A 20 23.62 -1.10 -10.34
C GLY A 20 23.33 0.28 -10.96
N ARG A 21 22.64 0.33 -12.11
CA ARG A 21 22.19 1.60 -12.68
C ARG A 21 21.17 2.29 -11.78
N ILE A 22 20.17 1.55 -11.28
CA ILE A 22 19.16 2.08 -10.34
C ILE A 22 19.82 2.60 -9.07
N ALA A 23 20.75 1.83 -8.48
CA ALA A 23 21.46 2.22 -7.26
C ALA A 23 22.20 3.57 -7.41
N LYS A 24 22.77 3.84 -8.58
CA LYS A 24 23.51 5.08 -8.86
C LYS A 24 22.60 6.30 -9.02
N ILE A 25 21.48 6.15 -9.74
CA ILE A 25 20.69 7.31 -10.20
C ILE A 25 19.42 7.56 -9.38
N SER A 26 18.90 6.58 -8.64
CA SER A 26 17.61 6.69 -7.97
C SER A 26 17.72 7.47 -6.65
N PRO A 27 17.07 8.65 -6.53
CA PRO A 27 17.04 9.38 -5.26
C PRO A 27 16.30 8.61 -4.17
N ILE A 28 15.29 7.82 -4.56
CA ILE A 28 14.52 6.95 -3.65
C ILE A 28 15.42 5.87 -3.08
N TYR A 29 16.25 5.23 -3.90
CA TYR A 29 17.23 4.26 -3.44
C TYR A 29 18.19 4.88 -2.42
N LYS A 30 18.74 6.07 -2.71
CA LYS A 30 19.66 6.75 -1.79
C LYS A 30 19.00 7.03 -0.44
N LYS A 31 17.73 7.46 -0.44
CA LYS A 31 16.96 7.66 0.80
C LYS A 31 16.72 6.34 1.54
N ASP A 32 16.28 5.30 0.83
CA ASP A 32 16.06 3.97 1.40
C ASP A 32 17.34 3.36 2.00
N MET A 33 18.49 3.50 1.33
CA MET A 33 19.78 2.98 1.80
C MET A 33 20.34 3.78 2.98
N LYS A 34 20.07 5.09 3.06
CA LYS A 34 20.43 5.87 4.25
C LYS A 34 19.74 5.34 5.51
N ASP A 35 18.49 4.90 5.38
CA ASP A 35 17.72 4.30 6.48
C ASP A 35 18.17 2.85 6.77
N LEU A 36 18.62 2.09 5.76
CA LEU A 36 18.91 0.66 5.87
C LEU A 36 20.39 0.31 6.14
N GLY A 37 21.32 1.16 5.75
CA GLY A 37 22.75 0.84 5.71
C GLY A 37 23.11 -0.12 4.58
N THR A 38 24.11 -0.98 4.81
CA THR A 38 24.54 -2.01 3.86
C THR A 38 23.56 -3.18 3.84
N VAL A 39 23.20 -3.67 2.64
CA VAL A 39 22.34 -4.84 2.45
C VAL A 39 22.99 -5.88 1.54
N LYS A 40 23.21 -7.07 2.07
CA LYS A 40 23.80 -8.23 1.39
C LYS A 40 22.72 -9.23 0.95
N VAL A 41 22.64 -9.50 -0.34
CA VAL A 41 21.62 -10.36 -0.93
C VAL A 41 22.27 -11.54 -1.62
N ASN A 42 21.87 -12.75 -1.25
CA ASN A 42 22.18 -13.97 -1.99
C ASN A 42 21.01 -14.40 -2.88
N TRP A 43 21.35 -15.06 -3.98
CA TRP A 43 20.40 -15.59 -4.94
C TRP A 43 20.73 -17.03 -5.30
N LYS A 44 19.67 -17.77 -5.60
CA LYS A 44 19.72 -19.05 -6.30
C LYS A 44 18.57 -19.10 -7.29
N VAL A 45 18.86 -18.92 -8.57
CA VAL A 45 17.84 -18.93 -9.65
C VAL A 45 18.11 -20.14 -10.53
N SER A 46 17.22 -21.13 -10.47
CA SER A 46 17.34 -22.39 -11.23
C SER A 46 18.72 -23.05 -11.14
N GLY A 47 19.34 -22.97 -9.96
CA GLY A 47 20.67 -23.54 -9.69
C GLY A 47 21.85 -22.59 -9.94
N VAL A 48 21.66 -21.43 -10.57
CA VAL A 48 22.69 -20.40 -10.71
C VAL A 48 22.76 -19.57 -9.43
N LEU A 49 23.96 -19.39 -8.90
CA LEU A 49 24.22 -18.62 -7.68
C LEU A 49 24.66 -17.20 -8.02
N GLY A 50 24.52 -16.29 -7.07
CA GLY A 50 25.04 -14.94 -7.20
C GLY A 50 24.68 -14.08 -6.00
N TYR A 51 25.46 -13.03 -5.77
CA TYR A 51 25.18 -12.08 -4.72
C TYR A 51 25.17 -10.64 -5.22
N GLN A 52 24.51 -9.77 -4.45
CA GLN A 52 24.55 -8.32 -4.57
C GLN A 52 24.80 -7.71 -3.20
N ILE A 53 25.61 -6.66 -3.15
CA ILE A 53 25.80 -5.82 -1.96
C ILE A 53 25.37 -4.41 -2.35
N PHE A 54 24.35 -3.92 -1.66
CA PHE A 54 23.79 -2.59 -1.83
C PHE A 54 24.28 -1.69 -0.70
N GLU A 55 24.89 -0.58 -1.06
CA GLU A 55 25.36 0.46 -0.13
C GLU A 55 24.89 1.82 -0.63
N LEU A 56 25.03 2.86 0.19
CA LEU A 56 24.56 4.21 -0.14
C LEU A 56 25.18 4.75 -1.43
N ASP A 57 26.51 4.63 -1.56
CA ASP A 57 27.29 5.17 -2.67
C ASP A 57 28.02 4.08 -3.48
N ASN A 58 27.81 2.82 -3.13
CA ASN A 58 28.49 1.70 -3.76
C ASN A 58 27.53 0.53 -4.04
N TYR A 59 27.89 -0.26 -5.05
CA TYR A 59 27.14 -1.44 -5.45
C TYR A 59 28.11 -2.47 -6.02
N THR A 60 28.10 -3.68 -5.46
CA THR A 60 28.91 -4.80 -5.95
C THR A 60 28.05 -6.03 -6.18
N TYR A 61 28.48 -6.88 -7.10
CA TYR A 61 27.79 -8.14 -7.37
C TYR A 61 28.78 -9.18 -7.90
N LYS A 62 28.42 -10.46 -7.77
CA LYS A 62 29.13 -11.58 -8.39
C LYS A 62 28.14 -12.67 -8.78
N VAL A 63 28.36 -13.29 -9.94
CA VAL A 63 27.61 -14.49 -10.39
C VAL A 63 28.49 -15.71 -10.14
N GLY A 64 27.87 -16.83 -9.75
CA GLY A 64 28.52 -18.11 -9.49
C GLY A 64 28.85 -18.39 -8.02
N GLU A 65 28.71 -17.41 -7.13
CA GLU A 65 29.04 -17.52 -5.70
C GLU A 65 27.98 -16.83 -4.83
N ASN A 66 27.83 -17.31 -3.59
CA ASN A 66 27.00 -16.69 -2.57
C ASN A 66 27.88 -16.27 -1.39
N LEU A 67 27.49 -15.20 -0.70
CA LEU A 67 28.09 -14.74 0.55
C LEU A 67 27.81 -15.73 1.68
N GLU A 68 28.72 -15.83 2.65
CA GLU A 68 28.51 -16.63 3.86
C GLU A 68 27.51 -15.97 4.82
N ASP A 69 27.49 -14.63 4.85
CA ASP A 69 26.71 -13.81 5.79
C ASP A 69 25.69 -12.87 5.11
N PRO A 70 24.74 -13.40 4.32
CA PRO A 70 23.73 -12.56 3.67
C PRO A 70 22.71 -12.02 4.68
N ASP A 71 22.20 -10.81 4.44
CA ASP A 71 21.01 -10.29 5.14
C ASP A 71 19.73 -10.99 4.67
N ILE A 72 19.72 -11.40 3.41
CA ILE A 72 18.59 -12.07 2.77
C ILE A 72 19.07 -13.03 1.66
N SER A 73 18.38 -14.15 1.51
CA SER A 73 18.62 -15.13 0.45
C SER A 73 17.33 -15.41 -0.31
N PHE A 74 17.39 -15.32 -1.63
CA PHE A 74 16.29 -15.63 -2.53
C PHE A 74 16.52 -16.94 -3.28
N VAL A 75 15.47 -17.75 -3.40
CA VAL A 75 15.48 -18.96 -4.20
C VAL A 75 14.29 -18.95 -5.15
N ILE A 76 14.58 -19.04 -6.44
CA ILE A 76 13.61 -19.22 -7.53
C ILE A 76 13.93 -20.57 -8.17
N TYR A 77 12.99 -21.52 -8.08
CA TYR A 77 13.14 -22.84 -8.68
C TYR A 77 12.53 -22.93 -10.07
N ASP A 78 11.48 -22.14 -10.32
CA ASP A 78 10.75 -22.17 -11.58
C ASP A 78 11.53 -21.42 -12.66
N GLU A 79 11.91 -22.13 -13.71
CA GLU A 79 12.79 -21.61 -14.76
C GLU A 79 12.13 -20.47 -15.55
N ASP A 80 10.88 -20.67 -15.97
CA ASP A 80 10.11 -19.68 -16.72
C ASP A 80 9.94 -18.39 -15.90
N LEU A 81 9.43 -18.50 -14.68
CA LEU A 81 9.25 -17.33 -13.82
C LEU A 81 10.58 -16.68 -13.44
N GLY A 82 11.65 -17.46 -13.32
CA GLY A 82 13.01 -16.97 -13.12
C GLY A 82 13.48 -16.12 -14.30
N LYS A 83 13.38 -16.63 -15.53
CA LYS A 83 13.75 -15.90 -16.75
C LYS A 83 12.96 -14.61 -16.91
N ARG A 84 11.64 -14.66 -16.72
CA ARG A 84 10.74 -13.50 -16.79
C ARG A 84 11.13 -12.43 -15.77
N PHE A 85 11.34 -12.83 -14.51
CA PHE A 85 11.79 -11.92 -13.45
C PHE A 85 13.15 -11.28 -13.76
N LEU A 86 14.14 -12.08 -14.19
CA LEU A 86 15.48 -11.58 -14.54
C LEU A 86 15.46 -10.64 -15.75
N ASN A 87 14.53 -10.83 -16.68
CA ASN A 87 14.28 -9.90 -17.79
C ASN A 87 13.56 -8.61 -17.38
N GLY A 88 13.15 -8.48 -16.12
CA GLY A 88 12.43 -7.30 -15.61
C GLY A 88 10.94 -7.31 -15.94
N GLU A 89 10.38 -8.44 -16.36
CA GLU A 89 8.94 -8.56 -16.59
C GLU A 89 8.14 -8.43 -15.28
N THR A 90 6.92 -7.90 -15.40
CA THR A 90 5.98 -7.82 -14.29
C THR A 90 5.44 -9.20 -13.95
N VAL A 91 6.10 -9.86 -13.00
CA VAL A 91 5.54 -11.03 -12.32
C VAL A 91 4.50 -10.52 -11.31
N ARG A 92 3.20 -10.76 -11.55
CA ARG A 92 2.14 -10.45 -10.58
C ARG A 92 2.36 -11.29 -9.34
N ARG A 93 2.60 -10.65 -8.20
CA ARG A 93 3.08 -11.30 -6.98
C ARG A 93 2.12 -11.06 -5.84
N GLU A 94 1.78 -12.11 -5.11
CA GLU A 94 1.25 -12.01 -3.75
C GLU A 94 2.13 -12.83 -2.82
N TYR A 95 2.02 -12.63 -1.52
CA TYR A 95 2.77 -13.43 -0.55
C TYR A 95 1.82 -14.37 0.18
N ALA A 96 2.28 -15.59 0.46
CA ALA A 96 1.53 -16.53 1.27
C ALA A 96 1.32 -15.92 2.66
N VAL A 97 0.07 -15.57 2.94
CA VAL A 97 -0.33 -14.77 4.08
C VAL A 97 -0.19 -15.62 5.35
N ARG A 98 0.97 -15.51 6.03
CA ARG A 98 1.21 -16.10 7.35
C ARG A 98 1.43 -14.98 8.35
N ARG A 99 0.87 -15.11 9.55
CA ARG A 99 0.89 -14.07 10.59
C ARG A 99 2.29 -13.81 11.14
N ASP A 100 3.20 -14.77 11.04
CA ASP A 100 4.57 -14.71 11.54
C ASP A 100 5.55 -15.20 10.47
N TYR A 101 6.18 -14.28 9.75
CA TYR A 101 7.10 -14.68 8.70
C TYR A 101 8.36 -15.41 9.21
N LYS A 102 8.64 -15.56 10.52
CA LYS A 102 9.79 -16.32 11.12
C LYS A 102 11.09 -16.35 10.28
N GLY A 103 11.46 -15.22 9.64
CA GLY A 103 12.62 -15.15 8.75
C GLY A 103 12.51 -15.93 7.42
N LYS A 104 11.31 -16.31 6.98
CA LYS A 104 11.04 -17.01 5.71
C LYS A 104 9.63 -16.73 5.17
N PHE A 105 9.54 -16.26 3.93
CA PHE A 105 8.26 -16.10 3.23
C PHE A 105 8.32 -16.57 1.78
N LYS A 106 7.14 -16.85 1.22
CA LYS A 106 6.97 -17.27 -0.18
C LYS A 106 6.19 -16.21 -0.95
N LEU A 107 6.69 -15.88 -2.13
CA LEU A 107 5.95 -15.11 -3.13
C LEU A 107 5.33 -16.08 -4.14
N MET A 108 4.06 -15.84 -4.44
CA MET A 108 3.25 -16.59 -5.38
C MET A 108 3.02 -15.71 -6.61
N HIS A 109 3.18 -16.27 -7.80
CA HIS A 109 2.77 -15.64 -9.05
C HIS A 109 1.29 -15.90 -9.30
N ILE A 110 0.53 -14.84 -9.60
CA ILE A 110 -0.88 -14.95 -10.02
C ILE A 110 -0.90 -15.35 -11.50
N ILE A 111 -1.34 -16.57 -11.79
CA ILE A 111 -1.40 -17.13 -13.16
C ILE A 111 -2.75 -16.88 -13.84
N GLY A 112 -3.77 -16.51 -13.08
CA GLY A 112 -5.10 -16.21 -13.63
C GLY A 112 -6.19 -16.40 -12.60
N PHE A 113 -7.42 -16.51 -13.09
CA PHE A 113 -8.63 -16.72 -12.30
C PHE A 113 -9.50 -17.75 -13.01
N LYS A 114 -10.14 -18.64 -12.24
CA LYS A 114 -11.10 -19.63 -12.76
C LYS A 114 -12.41 -19.54 -11.99
N ASP A 115 -13.53 -19.80 -12.65
CA ASP A 115 -14.81 -19.94 -11.97
C ASP A 115 -14.97 -21.35 -11.41
N VAL A 116 -15.54 -21.45 -10.21
CA VAL A 116 -15.74 -22.67 -9.43
C VAL A 116 -17.14 -22.59 -8.84
N ASP A 117 -17.97 -23.59 -9.11
CA ASP A 117 -19.28 -23.69 -8.48
C ASP A 117 -19.13 -24.10 -7.02
N THR A 118 -19.82 -23.40 -6.12
CA THR A 118 -19.86 -23.71 -4.68
C THR A 118 -21.29 -23.72 -4.17
N GLU A 119 -21.51 -24.22 -2.95
CA GLU A 119 -22.83 -24.21 -2.28
C GLU A 119 -23.46 -22.82 -2.15
N LYS A 120 -22.64 -21.75 -2.21
CA LYS A 120 -23.08 -20.34 -2.17
C LYS A 120 -23.16 -19.68 -3.56
N GLY A 121 -23.09 -20.46 -4.64
CA GLY A 121 -23.08 -19.99 -6.03
C GLY A 121 -21.72 -20.08 -6.73
N LYS A 122 -21.64 -19.55 -7.96
CA LYS A 122 -20.41 -19.46 -8.77
C LYS A 122 -19.40 -18.51 -8.12
N LYS A 123 -18.15 -18.95 -8.00
CA LYS A 123 -17.06 -18.19 -7.38
C LYS A 123 -15.83 -18.14 -8.26
N ARG A 124 -15.18 -16.99 -8.34
CA ARG A 124 -13.93 -16.84 -9.08
C ARG A 124 -12.74 -17.07 -8.15
N GLN A 125 -12.09 -18.22 -8.29
CA GLN A 125 -10.91 -18.61 -7.53
C GLN A 125 -9.64 -18.11 -8.23
N LYS A 126 -8.81 -17.38 -7.47
CA LYS A 126 -7.48 -16.95 -7.91
C LYS A 126 -6.56 -18.17 -8.04
N MET A 127 -5.91 -18.29 -9.19
CA MET A 127 -4.95 -19.34 -9.46
C MET A 127 -3.54 -18.80 -9.26
N THR A 128 -2.72 -19.56 -8.53
CA THR A 128 -1.37 -19.12 -8.15
C THR A 128 -0.35 -20.23 -8.35
N LYS A 129 0.89 -19.83 -8.62
CA LYS A 129 2.05 -20.71 -8.76
C LYS A 129 3.18 -20.19 -7.87
N HIS A 130 3.94 -21.05 -7.21
CA HIS A 130 5.07 -20.60 -6.38
C HIS A 130 6.14 -19.96 -7.27
N PHE A 131 6.59 -18.76 -6.91
CA PHE A 131 7.59 -17.99 -7.65
C PHE A 131 8.93 -17.97 -6.91
N LEU A 132 8.94 -17.40 -5.71
CA LEU A 132 10.18 -17.07 -5.00
C LEU A 132 10.07 -17.42 -3.52
N THR A 133 11.14 -17.94 -2.94
CA THR A 133 11.29 -18.12 -1.49
C THR A 133 12.34 -17.16 -0.99
N ALA A 134 11.98 -16.34 0.01
CA ALA A 134 12.92 -15.47 0.70
C ALA A 134 13.23 -16.06 2.08
N LYS A 135 14.50 -16.10 2.45
CA LYS A 135 14.97 -16.36 3.82
C LYS A 135 15.70 -15.11 4.31
N VAL A 136 15.27 -14.58 5.43
CA VAL A 136 15.66 -13.27 5.96
C VAL A 136 16.37 -13.45 7.29
N TYR A 137 17.52 -12.80 7.40
CA TYR A 137 18.36 -12.79 8.60
C TYR A 137 18.41 -11.39 9.24
N ASN A 138 18.14 -10.35 8.45
CA ASN A 138 18.08 -8.96 8.92
C ASN A 138 16.64 -8.53 9.27
N GLU A 139 16.48 -7.93 10.45
CA GLU A 139 15.21 -7.42 10.98
C GLU A 139 14.49 -6.45 10.02
N ASN A 140 15.25 -5.66 9.27
CA ASN A 140 14.72 -4.65 8.34
C ASN A 140 13.95 -5.26 7.15
N PHE A 141 14.09 -6.57 6.90
CA PHE A 141 13.46 -7.28 5.78
C PHE A 141 12.42 -8.32 6.21
N LYS A 142 11.99 -8.33 7.48
CA LYS A 142 11.01 -9.31 7.99
C LYS A 142 9.66 -9.28 7.27
N HIS A 143 9.30 -8.16 6.65
CA HIS A 143 8.06 -8.03 5.87
C HIS A 143 8.32 -8.11 4.35
N PRO A 144 7.54 -8.89 3.57
CA PRO A 144 7.71 -9.02 2.12
C PRO A 144 7.68 -7.70 1.34
N ILE A 145 6.95 -6.71 1.84
CA ILE A 145 6.89 -5.37 1.23
C ILE A 145 8.27 -4.69 1.19
N SER A 146 9.14 -4.96 2.17
CA SER A 146 10.48 -4.36 2.26
C SER A 146 11.37 -4.74 1.08
N LEU A 147 11.05 -5.82 0.36
CA LEU A 147 11.76 -6.20 -0.87
C LEU A 147 11.67 -5.14 -1.95
N ALA A 148 10.60 -4.33 -1.98
CA ALA A 148 10.44 -3.24 -2.94
C ALA A 148 11.47 -2.12 -2.78
N LYS A 149 12.25 -2.10 -1.68
CA LYS A 149 13.42 -1.23 -1.50
C LYS A 149 14.64 -1.68 -2.31
N LEU A 150 14.70 -2.94 -2.73
CA LEU A 150 15.82 -3.50 -3.46
C LEU A 150 15.66 -3.29 -4.97
N PRO A 151 16.69 -2.83 -5.69
CA PRO A 151 16.61 -2.56 -7.12
C PRO A 151 16.04 -3.69 -8.01
N PRO A 152 16.34 -4.99 -7.79
CA PRO A 152 15.76 -6.08 -8.58
C PRO A 152 14.22 -6.11 -8.57
N PHE A 153 13.58 -5.64 -7.49
CA PHE A 153 12.12 -5.59 -7.37
C PHE A 153 11.52 -4.27 -7.85
N GLN A 154 12.34 -3.29 -8.22
CA GLN A 154 11.92 -1.99 -8.74
C GLN A 154 11.87 -1.96 -10.27
N ILE A 155 12.65 -2.80 -10.96
CA ILE A 155 12.77 -2.80 -12.43
C ILE A 155 11.40 -2.83 -13.11
N SER A 156 10.55 -3.82 -12.77
CA SER A 156 9.23 -3.97 -13.39
C SER A 156 8.30 -2.80 -13.06
N ARG A 157 8.39 -2.26 -11.83
CA ARG A 157 7.56 -1.11 -11.40
C ARG A 157 7.96 0.18 -12.11
N ILE A 158 9.25 0.37 -12.39
CA ILE A 158 9.73 1.53 -13.16
C ILE A 158 9.22 1.45 -14.60
N ALA A 159 9.27 0.25 -15.20
CA ALA A 159 8.70 0.02 -16.53
C ALA A 159 7.19 0.27 -16.55
N GLU A 160 6.45 -0.24 -15.57
CA GLU A 160 5.00 -0.02 -15.43
C GLU A 160 4.67 1.47 -15.23
N ALA A 161 5.38 2.17 -14.34
CA ALA A 161 5.18 3.60 -14.11
C ALA A 161 5.49 4.44 -15.35
N ALA A 162 6.49 4.04 -16.16
CA ALA A 162 6.78 4.69 -17.44
C ALA A 162 5.65 4.50 -18.45
N GLU A 163 5.01 3.32 -18.46
CA GLU A 163 3.88 3.04 -19.33
C GLU A 163 2.62 3.79 -18.89
N LYS A 164 2.29 3.78 -17.60
CA LYS A 164 1.17 4.57 -17.03
C LYS A 164 1.28 6.06 -17.36
N ARG A 165 2.51 6.61 -17.37
CA ARG A 165 2.76 8.01 -17.80
C ARG A 165 2.44 8.25 -19.27
N LYS A 166 2.63 7.25 -20.15
CA LYS A 166 2.27 7.38 -21.57
C LYS A 166 0.77 7.27 -21.80
N THR A 167 0.08 6.40 -21.06
CA THR A 167 -1.37 6.22 -21.18
C THR A 167 -2.17 7.34 -20.52
N GLY A 168 -1.53 8.14 -19.66
CA GLY A 168 -2.18 9.25 -18.96
C GLY A 168 -3.03 8.80 -17.77
N GLU A 169 -2.90 7.54 -17.34
CA GLU A 169 -3.58 6.99 -16.17
C GLU A 169 -3.16 7.73 -14.89
N LYS A 170 -4.15 8.14 -14.08
CA LYS A 170 -3.96 8.90 -12.83
C LYS A 170 -4.53 8.14 -11.63
N GLU A 171 -3.69 7.92 -10.63
CA GLU A 171 -4.07 7.40 -9.30
C GLU A 171 -4.01 8.55 -8.28
N TYR A 172 -4.96 8.59 -7.34
CA TYR A 172 -4.91 9.52 -6.22
C TYR A 172 -5.77 9.03 -5.05
N GLY A 173 -5.24 9.08 -3.84
CA GLY A 173 -6.03 8.93 -2.62
C GLY A 173 -5.49 9.80 -1.50
N ALA A 174 -6.35 10.19 -0.56
CA ALA A 174 -5.97 11.02 0.58
C ALA A 174 -6.53 10.45 1.89
N TYR A 175 -5.73 10.51 2.95
CA TYR A 175 -6.23 10.26 4.31
C TYR A 175 -7.03 11.48 4.76
N ILE A 176 -8.23 11.22 5.30
CA ILE A 176 -9.11 12.29 5.77
C ILE A 176 -9.01 12.37 7.31
N PRO A 177 -8.68 13.55 7.89
CA PRO A 177 -8.49 13.68 9.32
C PRO A 177 -9.77 13.39 10.11
N ILE A 178 -9.67 12.55 11.14
CA ILE A 178 -10.79 12.27 12.04
C ILE A 178 -11.04 13.43 13.03
N ASN A 179 -12.28 13.54 13.53
CA ASN A 179 -12.65 14.44 14.63
C ASN A 179 -12.39 15.94 14.40
N LYS A 180 -12.36 16.39 13.14
CA LYS A 180 -12.29 17.82 12.77
C LYS A 180 -13.61 18.31 12.20
N SER A 181 -14.26 19.26 12.86
CA SER A 181 -15.45 19.94 12.35
C SER A 181 -15.06 21.14 11.48
N LEU A 182 -15.81 21.37 10.41
CA LEU A 182 -15.73 22.59 9.61
C LEU A 182 -16.65 23.64 10.24
N GLY A 183 -16.12 24.81 10.59
CA GLY A 183 -16.84 25.85 11.37
C GLY A 183 -18.17 26.37 10.81
N LYS A 184 -18.58 26.03 9.58
CA LYS A 184 -19.93 26.30 9.03
C LYS A 184 -20.89 25.11 9.11
N TYR A 185 -20.40 23.91 9.36
CA TYR A 185 -21.16 22.70 9.62
C TYR A 185 -21.02 22.37 11.10
N GLU A 186 -21.75 23.11 11.94
CA GLU A 186 -21.85 22.80 13.36
C GLU A 186 -22.25 21.32 13.50
N ASN A 187 -21.33 20.51 14.05
CA ASN A 187 -21.46 19.08 14.39
C ASN A 187 -21.11 18.02 13.31
N GLN A 188 -20.56 18.36 12.13
CA GLN A 188 -20.11 17.34 11.17
C GLN A 188 -18.59 17.35 10.95
N VAL A 189 -17.97 16.16 10.98
CA VAL A 189 -16.53 15.99 10.80
C VAL A 189 -16.15 15.87 9.31
N ILE A 190 -14.98 16.39 8.92
CA ILE A 190 -14.48 16.42 7.51
C ILE A 190 -14.64 15.07 6.79
N PRO A 191 -14.29 13.90 7.37
CA PRO A 191 -14.46 12.64 6.68
C PRO A 191 -15.90 12.36 6.28
N TYR A 192 -16.87 12.63 7.16
CA TYR A 192 -18.28 12.37 6.84
C TYR A 192 -18.75 13.22 5.65
N ILE A 193 -18.31 14.48 5.56
CA ILE A 193 -18.69 15.40 4.47
C ILE A 193 -18.19 14.88 3.11
N VAL A 194 -16.90 14.54 3.03
CA VAL A 194 -16.29 14.05 1.78
C VAL A 194 -16.93 12.73 1.36
N PHE A 195 -17.11 11.80 2.31
CA PHE A 195 -17.73 10.51 2.03
C PHE A 195 -19.17 10.63 1.56
N LYS A 196 -19.96 11.49 2.21
CA LYS A 196 -21.35 11.72 1.85
C LYS A 196 -21.49 12.18 0.41
N HIS A 197 -20.63 13.10 -0.04
CA HIS A 197 -20.62 13.58 -1.42
C HIS A 197 -20.50 12.46 -2.46
N PHE A 198 -19.54 11.54 -2.28
CA PHE A 198 -19.34 10.44 -3.23
C PHE A 198 -20.41 9.35 -3.10
N ILE A 199 -20.84 9.02 -1.88
CA ILE A 199 -21.90 8.01 -1.65
C ILE A 199 -23.22 8.47 -2.27
N GLU A 200 -23.58 9.75 -2.15
CA GLU A 200 -24.81 10.28 -2.73
C GLU A 200 -24.80 10.26 -4.26
N LYS A 201 -23.62 10.40 -4.89
CA LYS A 201 -23.46 10.35 -6.35
C LYS A 201 -23.25 8.94 -6.92
N ALA A 202 -22.86 7.97 -6.08
CA ALA A 202 -22.50 6.64 -6.52
C ALA A 202 -23.68 5.92 -7.20
N SER A 203 -23.42 5.37 -8.40
CA SER A 203 -24.34 4.51 -9.15
C SER A 203 -24.52 3.14 -8.50
N ASN A 204 -23.41 2.55 -8.07
CA ASN A 204 -23.37 1.27 -7.36
C ASN A 204 -22.46 1.38 -6.14
N ILE A 205 -22.84 0.69 -5.07
CA ILE A 205 -22.10 0.66 -3.80
C ILE A 205 -21.88 -0.79 -3.39
N VAL A 206 -20.61 -1.16 -3.21
CA VAL A 206 -20.24 -2.48 -2.69
C VAL A 206 -19.61 -2.32 -1.32
N LEU A 207 -20.16 -3.04 -0.35
CA LEU A 207 -19.70 -3.10 1.02
C LEU A 207 -18.90 -4.38 1.24
N LEU A 208 -17.67 -4.23 1.74
CA LEU A 208 -16.79 -5.35 2.06
C LEU A 208 -16.39 -5.33 3.53
N ASN A 209 -16.16 -6.49 4.14
CA ASN A 209 -15.42 -6.55 5.40
C ASN A 209 -13.95 -6.12 5.20
N CYS A 210 -13.25 -5.73 6.25
CA CYS A 210 -11.86 -5.29 6.18
C CYS A 210 -10.94 -6.51 6.03
N GLY A 211 -10.39 -6.75 4.83
CA GLY A 211 -9.55 -7.92 4.57
C GLY A 211 -8.30 -7.98 5.44
N CYS A 212 -7.77 -6.82 5.82
CA CYS A 212 -6.65 -6.72 6.75
C CYS A 212 -7.02 -7.25 8.14
N ARG A 213 -8.19 -6.86 8.69
CA ARG A 213 -8.66 -7.32 10.01
C ARG A 213 -9.02 -8.80 9.99
N VAL A 214 -9.70 -9.26 8.94
CA VAL A 214 -10.03 -10.67 8.75
C VAL A 214 -8.75 -11.50 8.72
N PHE A 215 -7.77 -11.09 7.92
CA PHE A 215 -6.51 -11.82 7.80
C PHE A 215 -5.76 -11.91 9.14
N HIS A 216 -5.69 -10.80 9.87
CA HIS A 216 -4.98 -10.73 11.15
C HIS A 216 -5.81 -11.23 12.35
N GLU A 217 -7.06 -11.68 12.17
CA GLU A 217 -8.00 -11.97 13.28
C GLU A 217 -8.00 -10.83 14.31
N CYS A 218 -8.23 -9.60 13.84
CA CYS A 218 -8.20 -8.41 14.68
C CYS A 218 -9.13 -8.58 15.89
N GLN A 219 -8.59 -8.32 17.08
CA GLN A 219 -9.35 -8.33 18.34
C GLN A 219 -9.80 -6.93 18.77
N ASP A 220 -9.23 -5.89 18.14
CA ASP A 220 -9.42 -4.50 18.55
C ASP A 220 -10.57 -3.80 17.81
N HIS A 221 -10.94 -4.31 16.63
CA HIS A 221 -11.84 -3.62 15.70
C HIS A 221 -12.75 -4.57 14.93
N ASP A 222 -13.98 -4.13 14.67
CA ASP A 222 -14.97 -4.90 13.90
C ASP A 222 -14.51 -5.09 12.43
N PRO A 223 -14.37 -6.34 11.94
CA PRO A 223 -14.10 -6.62 10.53
C PRO A 223 -15.20 -6.08 9.60
N GLY A 224 -16.45 -5.93 10.08
CA GLY A 224 -17.57 -5.38 9.32
C GLY A 224 -17.41 -3.91 8.91
N LEU A 225 -16.59 -3.13 9.62
CA LEU A 225 -16.23 -1.75 9.27
C LEU A 225 -15.12 -1.70 8.21
N GLY A 226 -15.37 -2.39 7.09
CA GLY A 226 -14.43 -2.56 5.99
C GLY A 226 -14.64 -1.62 4.81
N CYS A 227 -14.14 -2.02 3.65
CA CYS A 227 -14.08 -1.17 2.47
C CYS A 227 -15.47 -0.81 1.94
N ILE A 228 -15.54 0.33 1.25
CA ILE A 228 -16.68 0.76 0.43
C ILE A 228 -16.13 1.02 -0.96
N TYR A 229 -16.68 0.35 -1.97
CA TYR A 229 -16.35 0.61 -3.37
C TYR A 229 -17.54 1.24 -4.07
N MET A 230 -17.28 2.22 -4.94
CA MET A 230 -18.30 3.04 -5.58
C MET A 230 -18.04 3.20 -7.09
N GLY A 231 -19.12 3.30 -7.86
CA GLY A 231 -19.09 3.58 -9.31
C GLY A 231 -19.29 2.34 -10.20
N ASP A 232 -19.49 2.56 -11.50
CA ASP A 232 -19.94 1.51 -12.45
C ASP A 232 -18.95 0.35 -12.60
N ASP A 233 -17.65 0.61 -12.49
CA ASP A 233 -16.64 -0.45 -12.57
C ASP A 233 -16.83 -1.49 -11.47
N THR A 234 -17.45 -1.13 -10.35
CA THR A 234 -17.74 -2.07 -9.26
C THR A 234 -18.77 -3.14 -9.62
N LEU A 235 -19.57 -2.95 -10.69
CA LEU A 235 -20.48 -3.97 -11.22
C LEU A 235 -19.72 -5.18 -11.75
N GLN A 236 -18.46 -4.99 -12.16
CA GLN A 236 -17.56 -6.06 -12.62
C GLN A 236 -16.87 -6.77 -11.45
N LEU A 237 -17.10 -6.34 -10.21
CA LEU A 237 -16.37 -6.84 -9.06
C LEU A 237 -16.71 -8.30 -8.77
N LEU A 238 -15.64 -9.10 -8.75
CA LEU A 238 -15.73 -10.51 -8.48
C LEU A 238 -15.68 -10.72 -6.96
N MET A 239 -16.75 -11.27 -6.40
CA MET A 239 -16.89 -11.49 -4.96
C MET A 239 -15.90 -12.58 -4.49
N PRO A 240 -14.86 -12.26 -3.69
CA PRO A 240 -13.84 -13.24 -3.28
C PRO A 240 -14.32 -14.11 -2.10
N GLU A 241 -13.92 -15.38 -2.07
CA GLU A 241 -14.25 -16.37 -1.02
C GLU A 241 -13.92 -15.94 0.42
N VAL A 242 -12.89 -15.10 0.60
CA VAL A 242 -12.35 -14.72 1.91
C VAL A 242 -12.84 -13.38 2.42
N ARG A 243 -13.69 -12.69 1.64
CA ARG A 243 -14.26 -11.40 2.00
C ARG A 243 -15.77 -11.54 2.05
N ASP A 244 -16.36 -11.02 3.10
CA ASP A 244 -17.80 -10.75 3.10
C ASP A 244 -18.01 -9.53 2.20
N VAL A 245 -18.77 -9.72 1.12
CA VAL A 245 -19.01 -8.73 0.08
C VAL A 245 -20.50 -8.72 -0.21
N ARG A 246 -21.09 -7.53 -0.34
CA ARG A 246 -22.47 -7.37 -0.78
C ARG A 246 -22.69 -6.01 -1.41
N ILE A 247 -23.74 -5.90 -2.20
CA ILE A 247 -24.28 -4.60 -2.60
C ILE A 247 -24.89 -3.95 -1.35
N GLY A 248 -24.60 -2.67 -1.14
CA GLY A 248 -25.13 -1.89 -0.03
C GLY A 248 -25.96 -0.71 -0.51
N THR A 249 -26.81 -0.18 0.37
CA THR A 249 -27.51 1.08 0.12
C THR A 249 -26.65 2.28 0.51
N LYS A 250 -27.06 3.48 0.08
CA LYS A 250 -26.42 4.74 0.47
C LYS A 250 -26.47 4.94 1.99
N GLU A 251 -27.60 4.59 2.61
CA GLU A 251 -27.81 4.68 4.05
C GLU A 251 -26.85 3.76 4.82
N GLU A 252 -26.70 2.50 4.36
CA GLU A 252 -25.78 1.55 4.97
C GLU A 252 -24.32 1.99 4.85
N ALA A 253 -23.94 2.58 3.71
CA ALA A 253 -22.61 3.12 3.51
C ALA A 253 -22.33 4.32 4.42
N LEU A 254 -23.29 5.24 4.57
CA LEU A 254 -23.16 6.40 5.45
C LEU A 254 -23.11 6.00 6.93
N ASP A 255 -23.91 5.02 7.35
CA ASP A 255 -23.86 4.45 8.71
C ASP A 255 -22.49 3.85 9.01
N ARG A 256 -21.94 3.06 8.07
CA ARG A 256 -20.60 2.49 8.19
C ARG A 256 -19.52 3.57 8.34
N VAL A 257 -19.60 4.66 7.57
CA VAL A 257 -18.66 5.79 7.70
C VAL A 257 -18.73 6.39 9.10
N ARG A 258 -19.94 6.66 9.63
CA ARG A 258 -20.09 7.20 10.99
C ARG A 258 -19.48 6.28 12.03
N ARG A 259 -19.88 5.01 12.04
CA ARG A 259 -19.37 4.01 13.00
C ARG A 259 -17.86 3.86 12.92
N ALA A 260 -17.27 3.90 11.73
CA ALA A 260 -15.83 3.83 11.56
C ALA A 260 -15.10 5.05 12.14
N ILE A 261 -15.65 6.25 11.95
CA ILE A 261 -15.13 7.48 12.54
C ILE A 261 -15.24 7.43 14.07
N ASP A 262 -16.39 7.01 14.59
CA ASP A 262 -16.65 6.91 16.04
C ASP A 262 -15.71 5.91 16.72
N GLU A 263 -15.31 4.85 16.02
CA GLU A 263 -14.32 3.87 16.48
C GLU A 263 -12.86 4.37 16.33
N GLY A 264 -12.65 5.58 15.81
CA GLY A 264 -11.32 6.18 15.63
C GLY A 264 -10.51 5.56 14.48
N LEU A 265 -11.18 4.94 13.50
CA LEU A 265 -10.54 4.42 12.28
C LEU A 265 -10.24 5.56 11.32
N ILE A 266 -9.12 5.47 10.59
CA ILE A 266 -8.68 6.54 9.67
C ILE A 266 -9.29 6.30 8.29
N PRO A 267 -10.20 7.15 7.80
CA PRO A 267 -10.75 7.01 6.46
C PRO A 267 -9.70 7.39 5.41
N LEU A 268 -9.57 6.53 4.40
CA LEU A 268 -8.81 6.75 3.18
C LEU A 268 -9.80 6.63 2.03
N LEU A 269 -9.84 7.65 1.17
CA LEU A 269 -10.67 7.67 -0.03
C LEU A 269 -9.80 7.99 -1.25
N GLY A 270 -9.98 7.24 -2.33
CA GLY A 270 -9.26 7.50 -3.57
C GLY A 270 -9.48 6.46 -4.67
N ARG A 271 -8.96 6.77 -5.86
CA ARG A 271 -8.86 5.81 -6.97
C ARG A 271 -7.55 5.04 -6.85
N ALA A 272 -7.65 3.81 -6.33
CA ALA A 272 -6.52 2.90 -6.15
C ALA A 272 -6.58 1.77 -7.20
N MET A 273 -5.93 1.96 -8.35
CA MET A 273 -5.97 0.98 -9.46
C MET A 273 -5.40 -0.39 -9.07
N GLY A 274 -4.46 -0.43 -8.11
CA GLY A 274 -3.96 -1.69 -7.57
C GLY A 274 -5.04 -2.51 -6.85
N GLU A 275 -6.07 -1.86 -6.28
CA GLU A 275 -7.19 -2.56 -5.65
C GLU A 275 -8.15 -3.11 -6.71
N SER A 276 -8.55 -2.32 -7.71
CA SER A 276 -9.43 -2.80 -8.79
C SER A 276 -8.82 -4.01 -9.53
N GLU A 277 -7.54 -3.95 -9.90
CA GLU A 277 -6.82 -5.08 -10.51
C GLU A 277 -6.81 -6.33 -9.62
N MET A 278 -6.61 -6.17 -8.31
CA MET A 278 -6.60 -7.28 -7.35
C MET A 278 -7.95 -8.02 -7.32
N PHE A 279 -9.05 -7.30 -7.54
CA PHE A 279 -10.40 -7.85 -7.64
C PHE A 279 -10.82 -8.21 -9.08
N GLY A 280 -9.89 -8.15 -10.04
CA GLY A 280 -10.14 -8.47 -11.45
C GLY A 280 -11.06 -7.48 -12.16
N VAL A 281 -11.21 -6.28 -11.59
CA VAL A 281 -11.98 -5.18 -12.17
C VAL A 281 -11.07 -4.43 -13.15
N LYS A 282 -11.58 -4.22 -14.37
CA LYS A 282 -10.94 -3.29 -15.30
C LYS A 282 -11.36 -1.88 -14.89
N ASP A 283 -10.40 -1.08 -14.42
CA ASP A 283 -10.64 0.32 -14.09
C ASP A 283 -10.77 1.14 -15.39
N THR A 284 -11.93 1.74 -15.60
CA THR A 284 -12.23 2.62 -16.74
C THR A 284 -12.36 4.08 -16.32
N GLY A 285 -12.06 4.40 -15.06
CA GLY A 285 -12.27 5.72 -14.47
C GLY A 285 -13.49 5.79 -13.55
N HIS A 286 -14.16 4.66 -13.31
CA HIS A 286 -15.42 4.59 -12.56
C HIS A 286 -15.33 3.67 -11.33
N PHE A 287 -14.11 3.52 -10.78
CA PHE A 287 -13.84 2.77 -9.56
C PHE A 287 -13.27 3.68 -8.47
N LEU A 288 -14.09 4.01 -7.48
CA LEU A 288 -13.66 4.72 -6.28
C LEU A 288 -13.57 3.75 -5.10
N SER A 289 -12.43 3.75 -4.43
CA SER A 289 -12.14 2.89 -3.29
C SER A 289 -12.07 3.65 -1.97
N CYS A 290 -12.63 3.05 -0.93
CA CYS A 290 -12.50 3.51 0.45
C CYS A 290 -12.01 2.40 1.38
N CYS A 291 -11.14 2.78 2.32
CA CYS A 291 -10.76 1.98 3.47
C CYS A 291 -10.89 2.75 4.80
N PHE A 292 -11.22 2.05 5.89
CA PHE A 292 -11.16 2.58 7.25
C PHE A 292 -9.98 1.94 8.00
N CYS A 293 -8.81 2.59 7.93
CA CYS A 293 -7.55 2.03 8.37
C CYS A 293 -7.42 2.03 9.91
N CYS A 294 -7.09 0.87 10.50
CA CYS A 294 -6.70 0.73 11.91
C CYS A 294 -5.17 0.78 12.08
N THR A 295 -4.71 1.02 13.31
CA THR A 295 -3.28 1.03 13.66
C THR A 295 -2.68 -0.37 13.74
N CYS A 296 -3.48 -1.39 14.07
CA CYS A 296 -2.99 -2.74 14.30
C CYS A 296 -2.81 -3.55 13.01
N CYS A 297 -3.81 -3.58 12.11
CA CYS A 297 -3.85 -4.53 11.00
C CYS A 297 -3.62 -3.91 9.60
N CYS A 298 -3.71 -2.60 9.42
CA CYS A 298 -3.80 -1.98 8.10
C CYS A 298 -2.58 -2.30 7.19
N VAL A 299 -2.85 -2.79 5.97
CA VAL A 299 -1.80 -3.06 4.97
C VAL A 299 -1.14 -1.77 4.48
N ASN A 300 -1.88 -0.66 4.33
CA ASN A 300 -1.32 0.62 3.92
C ASN A 300 -0.35 1.16 4.99
N ALA A 301 -0.67 0.98 6.28
CA ALA A 301 0.25 1.27 7.37
C ALA A 301 1.53 0.44 7.24
N LYS A 302 1.42 -0.88 7.05
CA LYS A 302 2.60 -1.74 6.83
C LYS A 302 3.36 -1.36 5.57
N PHE A 303 2.67 -0.94 4.51
CA PHE A 303 3.26 -0.52 3.25
C PHE A 303 4.05 0.78 3.39
N LEU A 304 3.49 1.78 4.06
CA LEU A 304 4.15 3.05 4.34
C LEU A 304 5.30 2.90 5.35
N THR A 305 5.18 1.93 6.26
CA THR A 305 6.19 1.64 7.28
C THR A 305 7.39 0.87 6.75
N HIS A 306 7.16 -0.15 5.92
CA HIS A 306 8.19 -1.10 5.50
C HIS A 306 8.56 -0.99 4.02
N GLY A 307 7.74 -0.33 3.21
CA GLY A 307 7.97 -0.12 1.78
C GLY A 307 9.00 0.96 1.48
N PRO A 308 9.37 1.11 0.20
CA PRO A 308 10.28 2.16 -0.26
C PRO A 308 9.70 3.54 0.02
N ASN A 309 10.56 4.55 0.19
CA ASN A 309 10.13 5.92 0.50
C ASN A 309 9.19 6.51 -0.57
N ILE A 310 9.18 6.01 -1.82
CA ILE A 310 8.18 6.41 -2.84
C ILE A 310 6.75 6.01 -2.49
N SER A 311 6.54 5.06 -1.58
CA SER A 311 5.22 4.58 -1.18
C SER A 311 4.30 5.67 -0.63
N THR A 312 4.84 6.81 -0.16
CA THR A 312 4.03 7.97 0.23
C THR A 312 3.41 8.69 -0.96
N ALA A 313 3.96 8.59 -2.18
CA ALA A 313 3.46 9.32 -3.35
C ALA A 313 2.04 8.91 -3.78
N MET A 314 1.60 7.70 -3.41
CA MET A 314 0.23 7.23 -3.67
C MET A 314 -0.81 7.83 -2.71
N PHE A 315 -0.36 8.36 -1.57
CA PHE A 315 -1.23 8.85 -0.50
C PHE A 315 -0.94 10.33 -0.24
N GLY A 316 -1.92 11.17 -0.55
CA GLY A 316 -1.86 12.60 -0.31
C GLY A 316 -2.23 12.98 1.12
N ARG A 317 -1.64 14.09 1.56
CA ARG A 317 -2.19 14.94 2.62
C ARG A 317 -3.13 15.96 1.97
N ILE A 318 -4.25 16.28 2.61
CA ILE A 318 -5.10 17.40 2.17
C ILE A 318 -4.25 18.68 2.19
N GLU A 319 -4.38 19.50 1.15
CA GLU A 319 -3.67 20.78 1.09
C GLU A 319 -4.08 21.67 2.26
N GLY A 320 -3.15 22.50 2.76
CA GLY A 320 -3.43 23.36 3.90
C GLY A 320 -3.49 22.69 5.27
N ILE A 321 -3.37 21.36 5.36
CA ILE A 321 -3.26 20.67 6.65
C ILE A 321 -1.87 20.84 7.25
N SER A 322 -1.85 21.31 8.50
CA SER A 322 -0.66 21.33 9.36
C SER A 322 -0.87 20.49 10.61
N VAL A 323 0.19 19.83 11.06
CA VAL A 323 0.24 19.12 12.36
C VAL A 323 1.42 19.68 13.12
N ASN A 324 1.17 20.20 14.31
CA ASN A 324 2.15 20.95 15.11
C ASN A 324 2.31 20.35 16.50
N VAL A 325 3.45 20.63 17.14
CA VAL A 325 3.72 20.25 18.53
C VAL A 325 4.14 21.49 19.32
N ASN A 326 3.41 21.79 20.38
CA ASN A 326 3.86 22.72 21.42
C ASN A 326 4.85 21.99 22.34
N GLU A 327 6.12 22.37 22.28
CA GLU A 327 7.18 21.71 23.04
C GLU A 327 7.09 21.96 24.55
N GLU A 328 6.56 23.10 24.98
CA GLU A 328 6.39 23.43 26.39
C GLU A 328 5.32 22.53 27.03
N ALA A 329 4.20 22.33 26.33
CA ALA A 329 3.11 21.46 26.77
C ALA A 329 3.42 19.95 26.59
N CYS A 330 4.45 19.61 25.81
CA CYS A 330 4.80 18.22 25.52
C CYS A 330 5.53 17.59 26.71
N ILE A 331 4.91 16.59 27.34
CA ILE A 331 5.50 15.86 28.47
C ILE A 331 6.34 14.63 28.06
N GLY A 332 6.61 14.45 26.76
CA GLY A 332 7.47 13.35 26.29
C GLY A 332 6.90 11.93 26.41
N CYS A 333 5.60 11.77 26.67
CA CYS A 333 5.00 10.46 26.99
C CYS A 333 4.97 9.42 25.85
N GLY A 334 5.36 9.78 24.61
CA GLY A 334 5.48 8.83 23.51
C GLY A 334 4.18 8.31 22.85
N LYS A 335 3.01 8.45 23.48
CA LYS A 335 1.71 7.96 22.92
C LYS A 335 1.46 8.35 21.46
N CYS A 336 1.83 9.58 21.11
CA CYS A 336 1.66 10.11 19.77
C CYS A 336 2.55 9.44 18.70
N VAL A 337 3.71 8.93 19.11
CA VAL A 337 4.63 8.12 18.29
C VAL A 337 4.04 6.72 18.09
N GLU A 338 3.52 6.11 19.16
CA GLU A 338 2.92 4.76 19.13
C GLU A 338 1.75 4.66 18.15
N VAL A 339 0.87 5.67 18.10
CA VAL A 339 -0.29 5.67 17.19
C VAL A 339 0.05 6.07 15.75
N CYS A 340 1.29 6.50 15.46
CA CYS A 340 1.67 6.98 14.13
C CYS A 340 2.07 5.82 13.20
N VAL A 341 1.09 5.30 12.46
CA VAL A 341 1.27 4.24 11.45
C VAL A 341 2.15 4.61 10.25
N PHE A 342 2.50 5.89 10.11
CA PHE A 342 3.29 6.40 8.99
C PHE A 342 4.76 6.63 9.36
N ARG A 343 5.15 6.32 10.61
CA ARG A 343 6.49 6.63 11.16
C ARG A 343 6.91 8.09 10.90
N GLY A 344 5.95 9.00 10.98
CA GLY A 344 6.15 10.44 10.80
C GLY A 344 6.42 11.17 12.11
N ARG A 345 6.68 10.45 13.21
CA ARG A 345 6.94 11.03 14.53
C ARG A 345 8.05 10.28 15.24
N GLU A 346 8.79 11.03 16.06
CA GLU A 346 9.86 10.53 16.91
C GLU A 346 9.93 11.34 18.21
N LEU A 347 10.60 10.79 19.23
CA LEU A 347 10.99 11.53 20.42
C LEU A 347 12.45 11.94 20.29
N ILE A 348 12.72 13.23 20.30
CA ILE A 348 14.07 13.81 20.35
C ILE A 348 14.14 14.66 21.61
N ASP A 349 15.14 14.42 22.45
CA ASP A 349 15.37 15.15 23.70
C ASP A 349 14.12 15.21 24.60
N GLY A 350 13.38 14.09 24.67
CA GLY A 350 12.16 13.98 25.46
C GLY A 350 10.95 14.75 24.90
N LYS A 351 11.04 15.27 23.68
CA LYS A 351 9.95 16.01 23.01
C LYS A 351 9.56 15.33 21.70
N ALA A 352 8.27 15.36 21.39
CA ALA A 352 7.78 14.78 20.15
C ALA A 352 8.10 15.71 18.97
N LYS A 353 8.74 15.19 17.94
CA LYS A 353 8.99 15.88 16.66
C LYS A 353 8.17 15.21 15.55
N ILE A 354 7.97 15.93 14.46
CA ILE A 354 7.17 15.49 13.30
C ILE A 354 8.05 15.55 12.06
N ASP A 355 8.17 14.43 11.35
CA ASP A 355 8.66 14.41 9.99
C ASP A 355 7.51 14.82 9.05
N GLN A 356 7.53 16.08 8.62
CA GLN A 356 6.51 16.65 7.76
C GLN A 356 6.46 15.98 6.37
N GLN A 357 7.52 15.30 5.94
CA GLN A 357 7.51 14.55 4.66
C GLN A 357 6.77 13.21 4.78
N ARG A 358 6.66 12.65 5.98
CA ARG A 358 5.96 11.39 6.25
C ARG A 358 4.57 11.60 6.85
N CYS A 359 4.29 12.78 7.39
CA CYS A 359 3.00 13.07 8.00
C CYS A 359 1.89 13.25 6.96
N LEU A 360 0.93 12.31 6.96
CA LEU A 360 -0.26 12.36 6.08
C LEU A 360 -1.44 13.12 6.68
N GLY A 361 -1.28 13.76 7.85
CA GLY A 361 -2.30 14.62 8.43
C GLY A 361 -3.53 13.90 8.98
N CYS A 362 -3.44 12.63 9.40
CA CYS A 362 -4.62 11.85 9.83
C CYS A 362 -5.23 12.26 11.18
N GLY A 363 -4.56 13.09 11.98
CA GLY A 363 -5.09 13.64 13.23
C GLY A 363 -5.00 12.75 14.49
N ARG A 364 -4.76 11.44 14.37
CA ARG A 364 -4.70 10.51 15.54
C ARG A 364 -3.80 10.97 16.68
N CYS A 365 -2.67 11.57 16.31
CA CYS A 365 -1.67 11.96 17.27
C CYS A 365 -2.06 13.20 18.09
N ALA A 366 -2.97 14.04 17.57
CA ALA A 366 -3.62 15.11 18.32
C ALA A 366 -4.67 14.52 19.28
N GLU A 367 -5.48 13.58 18.81
CA GLU A 367 -6.54 12.94 19.61
C GLU A 367 -6.02 12.20 20.85
N ILE A 368 -4.90 11.47 20.72
CA ILE A 368 -4.34 10.71 21.86
C ILE A 368 -3.52 11.57 22.83
N CYS A 369 -3.26 12.85 22.51
CA CYS A 369 -2.34 13.67 23.29
C CYS A 369 -3.00 14.13 24.59
N PRO A 370 -2.53 13.67 25.78
CA PRO A 370 -3.21 13.95 27.04
C PRO A 370 -3.10 15.42 27.48
N THR A 371 -2.13 16.17 26.94
CA THR A 371 -1.90 17.59 27.26
C THR A 371 -2.36 18.54 26.16
N GLY A 372 -2.91 18.02 25.05
CA GLY A 372 -3.23 18.83 23.87
C GLY A 372 -2.00 19.43 23.17
N ALA A 373 -0.79 19.00 23.51
CA ALA A 373 0.44 19.52 22.92
C ALA A 373 0.58 19.27 21.42
N THR A 374 -0.13 18.29 20.86
CA THR A 374 -0.21 18.09 19.41
C THR A 374 -1.51 18.67 18.88
N THR A 375 -1.43 19.55 17.90
CA THR A 375 -2.59 20.12 17.21
C THR A 375 -2.59 19.76 15.73
N ILE A 376 -3.77 19.82 15.12
CA ILE A 376 -3.96 19.68 13.67
C ILE A 376 -4.93 20.75 13.21
N GLU A 377 -4.57 21.45 12.16
CA GLU A 377 -5.29 22.60 11.62
C GLU A 377 -5.38 22.50 10.11
N ILE A 378 -6.44 23.07 9.55
CA ILE A 378 -6.62 23.26 8.12
C ILE A 378 -6.73 24.78 7.89
N ASP A 379 -5.91 25.31 7.00
CA ASP A 379 -5.77 26.76 6.79
C ASP A 379 -7.05 27.41 6.22
N ASP A 380 -7.76 26.70 5.36
CA ASP A 380 -8.99 27.11 4.70
C ASP A 380 -10.02 25.97 4.71
N ILE A 381 -11.28 26.33 4.92
CA ILE A 381 -12.43 25.43 4.80
C ILE A 381 -12.61 24.93 3.35
N ASN A 382 -12.21 25.71 2.36
CA ASN A 382 -12.33 25.36 0.93
C ASN A 382 -11.44 24.18 0.54
N ARG A 383 -10.42 23.84 1.33
CA ARG A 383 -9.54 22.67 1.11
C ARG A 383 -10.30 21.34 1.02
N VAL A 384 -11.47 21.26 1.65
CA VAL A 384 -12.34 20.08 1.55
C VAL A 384 -13.00 19.99 0.17
N ASN A 385 -13.43 21.13 -0.40
CA ASN A 385 -13.98 21.17 -1.76
C ASN A 385 -12.87 20.90 -2.79
N GLU A 386 -11.70 21.51 -2.63
CA GLU A 386 -10.53 21.24 -3.48
C GLU A 386 -10.14 19.75 -3.47
N LEU A 387 -10.23 19.08 -2.31
CA LEU A 387 -10.02 17.64 -2.22
C LEU A 387 -11.07 16.87 -3.03
N ILE A 388 -12.35 17.23 -2.91
CA ILE A 388 -13.45 16.60 -3.64
C ILE A 388 -13.22 16.77 -5.14
N GLU A 389 -12.98 17.99 -5.62
CA GLU A 389 -12.71 18.30 -7.03
C GLU A 389 -11.51 17.53 -7.55
N LYS A 390 -10.44 17.42 -6.74
CA LYS A 390 -9.26 16.64 -7.11
C LYS A 390 -9.56 15.15 -7.27
N ILE A 391 -10.37 14.57 -6.39
CA ILE A 391 -10.80 13.17 -6.52
C ILE A 391 -11.69 13.02 -7.76
N GLU A 392 -12.68 13.90 -7.96
CA GLU A 392 -13.56 13.88 -9.14
C GLU A 392 -12.79 14.04 -10.47
N SER A 393 -11.66 14.75 -10.46
CA SER A 393 -10.79 14.88 -11.64
C SER A 393 -10.14 13.57 -12.10
N VAL A 394 -10.16 12.52 -11.25
CA VAL A 394 -9.57 11.21 -11.56
C VAL A 394 -10.56 10.05 -11.50
N VAL A 395 -11.79 10.27 -11.02
CA VAL A 395 -12.83 9.24 -10.93
C VAL A 395 -14.23 9.84 -11.05
N ASP A 396 -15.12 9.17 -11.78
CA ASP A 396 -16.55 9.48 -11.79
C ASP A 396 -17.36 8.27 -11.30
N VAL A 397 -18.06 8.43 -10.17
CA VAL A 397 -18.84 7.37 -9.55
C VAL A 397 -20.31 7.34 -9.99
N ARG A 398 -20.73 8.27 -10.84
CA ARG A 398 -22.11 8.36 -11.34
C ARG A 398 -22.40 7.25 -12.36
N ASP A 399 -23.68 7.07 -12.63
CA ASP A 399 -24.17 6.11 -13.61
C ASP A 399 -23.87 6.65 -15.01
N GLN A 400 -22.91 6.03 -15.68
CA GLN A 400 -22.43 6.46 -16.99
C GLN A 400 -23.47 6.21 -18.08
N ALA A 401 -24.35 5.22 -17.92
CA ALA A 401 -25.43 4.96 -18.88
C ALA A 401 -26.44 6.12 -18.92
N THR A 402 -26.63 6.82 -17.79
CA THR A 402 -27.54 7.99 -17.70
C THR A 402 -26.90 9.32 -18.09
N LEU A 403 -25.58 9.37 -18.29
CA LEU A 403 -24.84 10.59 -18.64
C LEU A 403 -24.56 10.71 -20.15
N GLU A 404 -24.72 9.62 -20.89
CA GLU A 404 -24.58 9.57 -22.35
C GLU A 404 -25.88 9.93 -23.10
N GLU A 405 -26.99 10.12 -22.37
CA GLU A 405 -28.27 10.70 -22.85
C GLU A 405 -28.34 12.21 -22.60
#